data_AF-A0A924LFL7-F1
#
_entry.id   AF-A0A924LFL7-F1
#
_cell.length_a   1.000
_cell.length_b   1.000
_cell.length_c   1.000
_cell.angle_alpha   90.00
_cell.angle_beta   90.00
_cell.angle_gamma   90.00
#
_symmetry.space_group_name_H-M   'P 1'
#
loop_
_entity.id
_entity.type
_entity.pdbx_description
1 polymer ?
#
loop_
_entity_poly.entity_id
_entity_poly.type
_entity_poly.pdbx_seq_one_letter_code
_entity_poly.pdbx_strand_id
1 'polypeptide(L)'
;MSGTLALFISGNIVRSGGSFNVGTLTGHAVHLANFGPKSNIHTLGDFALDGSVLLLDNAAPLIIQGEVKSEFFNISATGSLVLAGNIVTLGVGRAQSTGAIDTNIGSTLSVAADAQGNAAFQQVGISTISSSNGTIATVRISLPAVGGSIVLNDLVAPSTDLIVFNPAGTIAGNASVGGLVVVGRGSGTDLSGSVGTIGNQNATTTTTSLSGPESLYRANACSIGAVTCLLGPVSQLIPLVPGATLPAASLLPDEIEIRLPRPDRRASRGSDI
;
A
#
# COMPACT_ATOMS: atom_id res chain seq x y z
N MET A 1 7.41 23.23 22.41
CA MET A 1 6.62 22.83 21.23
C MET A 1 6.13 24.09 20.56
N SER A 2 6.42 24.21 19.26
CA SER A 2 6.00 25.30 18.37
C SER A 2 4.46 25.33 18.30
N GLY A 3 3.88 26.51 18.11
CA GLY A 3 2.42 26.72 18.14
C GLY A 3 1.67 26.14 16.94
N THR A 4 0.38 26.42 16.89
CA THR A 4 -0.49 26.11 15.75
C THR A 4 -0.28 27.14 14.63
N LEU A 5 -0.05 26.66 13.42
CA LEU A 5 -0.11 27.45 12.19
C LEU A 5 -1.38 27.07 11.44
N ALA A 6 -2.26 28.05 11.23
CA ALA A 6 -3.46 27.89 10.43
C ALA A 6 -3.31 28.66 9.11
N LEU A 7 -3.49 27.99 7.98
CA LEU A 7 -3.38 28.57 6.64
C LEU A 7 -4.73 28.51 5.93
N PHE A 8 -5.29 29.65 5.54
CA PHE A 8 -6.53 29.72 4.77
C PHE A 8 -6.27 30.56 3.52
N ILE A 9 -6.10 29.89 2.38
CA ILE A 9 -5.62 30.55 1.14
C ILE A 9 -6.54 30.19 -0.02
N SER A 10 -7.04 31.20 -0.74
CA SER A 10 -7.88 30.98 -1.95
C SER A 10 -7.11 30.51 -3.19
N GLY A 11 -5.81 30.24 -3.06
CA GLY A 11 -4.87 29.92 -4.13
C GLY A 11 -3.97 28.75 -3.77
N ASN A 12 -2.75 28.74 -4.30
CA ASN A 12 -1.76 27.72 -3.98
C ASN A 12 -0.99 28.06 -2.70
N ILE A 13 -0.67 27.05 -1.90
CA ILE A 13 0.42 27.08 -0.92
C ILE A 13 1.64 26.47 -1.62
N VAL A 14 2.71 27.24 -1.79
CA VAL A 14 3.97 26.73 -2.35
C VAL A 14 5.13 27.19 -1.48
N ARG A 15 5.85 26.23 -0.88
CA ARG A 15 7.12 26.46 -0.21
C ARG A 15 8.24 25.83 -1.02
N SER A 16 9.24 26.62 -1.38
CA SER A 16 10.39 26.17 -2.16
C SER A 16 11.63 25.84 -1.32
N GLY A 17 11.65 26.19 -0.02
CA GLY A 17 12.76 25.90 0.87
C GLY A 17 12.65 26.56 2.25
N GLY A 18 13.76 26.59 2.98
CA GLY A 18 13.85 27.13 4.34
C GLY A 18 13.42 26.13 5.42
N SER A 19 13.73 26.45 6.68
CA SER A 19 13.27 25.67 7.82
C SER A 19 11.79 25.96 8.08
N PHE A 20 10.98 24.91 8.21
CA PHE A 20 9.55 25.02 8.49
C PHE A 20 9.21 24.11 9.67
N ASN A 21 9.29 24.67 10.88
CA ASN A 21 8.98 23.95 12.12
C ASN A 21 7.63 24.42 12.64
N VAL A 22 6.66 23.52 12.69
CA VAL A 22 5.29 23.80 13.11
C VAL A 22 4.87 22.72 14.10
N GLY A 23 4.22 23.11 15.21
CA GLY A 23 3.63 22.13 16.10
C GLY A 23 2.45 21.48 15.41
N THR A 24 1.38 22.27 15.24
CA THR A 24 0.17 21.82 14.54
C THR A 24 -0.06 22.64 13.28
N LEU A 25 -0.21 21.98 12.14
CA LEU A 25 -0.63 22.60 10.88
C LEU A 25 -2.11 22.31 10.65
N THR A 26 -2.92 23.36 10.46
CA THR A 26 -4.30 23.25 9.97
C THR A 26 -4.49 24.17 8.78
N GLY A 27 -5.53 23.92 7.98
CA GLY A 27 -5.83 24.87 6.93
C GLY A 27 -6.79 24.45 5.85
N HIS A 28 -6.89 25.34 4.88
CA HIS A 28 -7.62 25.17 3.64
C HIS A 28 -6.85 25.84 2.51
N ALA A 29 -6.81 25.19 1.35
CA ALA A 29 -6.43 25.83 0.10
C ALA A 29 -7.36 25.41 -1.04
N VAL A 30 -7.53 26.27 -2.05
CA VAL A 30 -8.45 25.96 -3.17
C VAL A 30 -7.79 25.06 -4.22
N HIS A 31 -6.46 25.10 -4.32
CA HIS A 31 -5.71 24.42 -5.37
C HIS A 31 -4.59 23.55 -4.78
N LEU A 32 -3.32 23.79 -5.15
CA LEU A 32 -2.17 23.02 -4.68
C LEU A 32 -1.79 23.43 -3.25
N ALA A 33 -1.54 22.44 -2.38
CA ALA A 33 -0.73 22.67 -1.18
C ALA A 33 0.57 21.88 -1.26
N ASN A 34 1.66 22.58 -1.56
CA ASN A 34 3.00 22.03 -1.63
C ASN A 34 3.88 22.67 -0.55
N PHE A 35 4.15 21.91 0.49
CA PHE A 35 5.03 22.34 1.57
C PHE A 35 6.51 22.14 1.23
N GLY A 36 6.86 21.62 0.06
CA GLY A 36 8.25 21.40 -0.32
C GLY A 36 8.97 20.37 0.57
N PRO A 37 10.27 20.18 0.35
CA PRO A 37 11.01 19.13 1.01
C PRO A 37 11.30 19.46 2.48
N LYS A 38 11.47 18.42 3.28
CA LYS A 38 12.01 18.48 4.67
C LYS A 38 11.27 19.46 5.60
N SER A 39 9.95 19.42 5.56
CA SER A 39 9.12 20.06 6.59
C SER A 39 9.34 19.41 7.95
N ASN A 40 9.03 20.13 9.03
CA ASN A 40 9.03 19.58 10.38
C ASN A 40 7.74 19.99 11.09
N ILE A 41 6.65 19.34 10.67
CA ILE A 41 5.32 19.44 11.25
C ILE A 41 5.16 18.26 12.21
N HIS A 42 4.79 18.52 13.46
CA HIS A 42 4.54 17.45 14.42
C HIS A 42 3.14 16.84 14.25
N THR A 43 2.14 17.70 14.04
CA THR A 43 0.74 17.31 13.90
C THR A 43 0.11 17.98 12.68
N LEU A 44 -0.50 17.19 11.81
CA LEU A 44 -1.46 17.67 10.81
C LEU A 44 -2.85 17.58 11.43
N GLY A 45 -3.46 18.72 11.73
CA GLY A 45 -4.87 18.80 12.08
C GLY A 45 -5.75 18.82 10.83
N ASP A 46 -6.94 19.39 10.91
CA ASP A 46 -7.84 19.44 9.75
C ASP A 46 -7.20 20.24 8.61
N PHE A 47 -7.15 19.60 7.44
CA PHE A 47 -6.56 20.20 6.25
C PHE A 47 -7.35 19.81 5.00
N ALA A 48 -7.91 20.80 4.32
CA ALA A 48 -8.78 20.58 3.17
C ALA A 48 -8.28 21.29 1.91
N LEU A 49 -8.48 20.63 0.75
CA LEU A 49 -8.29 21.17 -0.58
C LEU A 49 -9.59 21.10 -1.39
N ASP A 50 -9.95 22.17 -2.10
CA ASP A 50 -11.12 22.19 -3.00
C ASP A 50 -10.79 21.60 -4.38
N GLY A 51 -10.24 20.39 -4.39
CA GLY A 51 -9.65 19.74 -5.56
C GLY A 51 -8.13 19.93 -5.62
N SER A 52 -7.41 19.04 -6.32
CA SER A 52 -5.93 19.00 -6.43
C SER A 52 -5.19 18.18 -5.35
N VAL A 53 -3.90 18.48 -5.17
CA VAL A 53 -2.90 17.64 -4.53
C VAL A 53 -2.36 18.28 -3.25
N LEU A 54 -2.29 17.50 -2.17
CA LEU A 54 -1.49 17.82 -0.99
C LEU A 54 -0.12 17.15 -1.10
N LEU A 55 0.96 17.94 -1.13
CA LEU A 55 2.34 17.47 -1.10
C LEU A 55 3.00 17.90 0.20
N LEU A 56 3.29 16.91 1.06
CA LEU A 56 3.92 17.10 2.35
C LEU A 56 5.07 16.12 2.52
N ASP A 57 6.30 16.61 2.37
CA ASP A 57 7.51 15.86 2.73
C ASP A 57 8.00 16.27 4.11
N ASN A 58 7.80 15.40 5.11
CA ASN A 58 8.13 15.66 6.51
C ASN A 58 9.40 14.91 6.94
N ALA A 59 10.42 15.64 7.37
CA ALA A 59 11.71 15.10 7.82
C ALA A 59 11.71 14.62 9.29
N ALA A 60 10.54 14.54 9.92
CA ALA A 60 10.34 14.14 11.30
C ALA A 60 9.09 13.25 11.44
N PRO A 61 8.88 12.62 12.61
CA PRO A 61 7.64 11.92 12.88
C PRO A 61 6.42 12.83 12.74
N LEU A 62 5.35 12.31 12.14
CA LEU A 62 4.12 13.06 11.85
C LEU A 62 2.90 12.34 12.42
N ILE A 63 2.01 13.10 13.05
CA ILE A 63 0.68 12.63 13.46
C ILE A 63 -0.36 13.31 12.58
N ILE A 64 -1.15 12.54 11.82
CA ILE A 64 -2.35 13.02 11.13
C ILE A 64 -3.51 12.86 12.10
N GLN A 65 -3.86 13.95 12.79
CA GLN A 65 -4.89 13.95 13.83
C GLN A 65 -6.25 14.44 13.32
N GLY A 66 -6.26 15.41 12.40
CA GLY A 66 -7.49 15.93 11.80
C GLY A 66 -7.87 15.23 10.49
N GLU A 67 -9.01 15.64 9.92
CA GLU A 67 -9.43 15.18 8.61
C GLU A 67 -8.54 15.78 7.51
N VAL A 68 -8.01 14.91 6.64
CA VAL A 68 -7.32 15.31 5.41
C VAL A 68 -8.25 15.10 4.23
N LYS A 69 -8.64 16.18 3.57
CA LYS A 69 -9.51 16.16 2.40
C LYS A 69 -8.78 16.72 1.18
N SER A 70 -8.54 15.87 0.18
CA SER A 70 -7.86 16.26 -1.07
C SER A 70 -8.09 15.21 -2.15
N GLU A 71 -8.22 15.59 -3.43
CA GLU A 71 -8.34 14.60 -4.52
C GLU A 71 -7.17 13.61 -4.50
N PHE A 72 -5.95 14.13 -4.32
CA PHE A 72 -4.73 13.34 -4.21
C PHE A 72 -3.87 13.86 -3.07
N PHE A 73 -3.03 12.99 -2.49
CA PHE A 73 -2.02 13.41 -1.55
C PHE A 73 -0.75 12.58 -1.65
N ASN A 74 0.39 13.21 -1.40
CA ASN A 74 1.63 12.53 -1.10
C ASN A 74 2.12 13.09 0.24
N ILE A 75 1.95 12.29 1.28
CA ILE A 75 2.37 12.63 2.63
C ILE A 75 3.46 11.64 3.02
N SER A 76 4.67 12.14 3.23
CA SER A 76 5.78 11.36 3.76
C SER A 76 6.14 11.84 5.16
N ALA A 77 6.61 10.91 5.99
CA ALA A 77 7.23 11.21 7.28
C ALA A 77 8.49 10.37 7.48
N THR A 78 9.43 10.87 8.28
CA THR A 78 10.64 10.12 8.64
C THR A 78 10.48 9.50 10.02
N GLY A 79 10.83 8.22 10.15
CA GLY A 79 10.74 7.45 11.39
C GLY A 79 9.34 6.91 11.67
N SER A 80 8.33 7.79 11.75
CA SER A 80 6.95 7.35 12.03
C SER A 80 5.88 8.25 11.41
N LEU A 81 4.80 7.63 10.96
CA LEU A 81 3.55 8.29 10.57
C LEU A 81 2.40 7.64 11.35
N VAL A 82 1.71 8.45 12.15
CA VAL A 82 0.53 8.02 12.90
C VAL A 82 -0.72 8.57 12.24
N LEU A 83 -1.66 7.69 11.87
CA LEU A 83 -2.98 8.07 11.39
C LEU A 83 -3.99 7.95 12.54
N ALA A 84 -4.50 9.08 12.99
CA ALA A 84 -5.56 9.18 14.00
C ALA A 84 -6.84 9.87 13.47
N GLY A 85 -6.70 10.68 12.42
CA GLY A 85 -7.79 11.36 11.74
C GLY A 85 -8.40 10.57 10.58
N ASN A 86 -9.32 11.23 9.87
CA ASN A 86 -9.99 10.69 8.68
C ASN A 86 -9.29 11.15 7.39
N ILE A 87 -9.51 10.40 6.31
CA ILE A 87 -9.05 10.76 4.97
C ILE A 87 -10.23 10.74 4.00
N VAL A 88 -10.37 11.81 3.23
CA VAL A 88 -11.31 11.92 2.12
C VAL A 88 -10.51 12.18 0.85
N THR A 89 -10.52 11.23 -0.08
CA THR A 89 -9.67 11.30 -1.27
C THR A 89 -10.30 10.69 -2.51
N LEU A 90 -9.76 10.99 -3.69
CA LEU A 90 -10.10 10.29 -4.90
C LEU A 90 -9.11 9.14 -5.15
N GLY A 91 -7.81 9.40 -5.00
CA GLY A 91 -6.77 8.46 -5.40
C GLY A 91 -6.82 8.16 -6.91
N VAL A 92 -6.01 7.20 -7.37
CA VAL A 92 -6.03 6.76 -8.78
C VAL A 92 -6.51 5.32 -8.90
N GLY A 93 -6.64 4.80 -10.12
CA GLY A 93 -7.02 3.40 -10.31
C GLY A 93 -6.01 2.44 -9.67
N ARG A 94 -6.50 1.33 -9.09
CA ARG A 94 -5.67 0.33 -8.40
C ARG A 94 -4.44 -0.10 -9.20
N ALA A 95 -4.62 -0.42 -10.50
CA ALA A 95 -3.52 -0.86 -11.37
C ALA A 95 -2.39 0.17 -11.52
N GLN A 96 -2.70 1.46 -11.40
CA GLN A 96 -1.71 2.54 -11.44
C GLN A 96 -0.93 2.69 -10.12
N SER A 97 -1.50 2.20 -9.01
CA SER A 97 -0.95 2.34 -7.66
C SER A 97 -0.18 1.09 -7.17
N THR A 98 -0.35 -0.07 -7.82
CA THR A 98 0.26 -1.35 -7.44
C THR A 98 1.71 -1.55 -7.94
N GLY A 99 2.31 -0.56 -8.61
CA GLY A 99 3.69 -0.65 -9.09
C GLY A 99 4.73 -0.64 -7.97
N ALA A 100 5.90 -1.27 -8.19
CA ALA A 100 7.01 -1.26 -7.24
C ALA A 100 7.57 0.16 -6.98
N ILE A 101 7.33 1.09 -7.90
CA ILE A 101 7.75 2.49 -7.82
C ILE A 101 6.58 3.30 -7.24
N ASP A 102 6.86 4.10 -6.21
CA ASP A 102 5.95 5.18 -5.81
C ASP A 102 5.94 6.21 -6.93
N THR A 103 4.87 6.23 -7.71
CA THR A 103 4.80 7.08 -8.91
C THR A 103 4.51 8.54 -8.56
N ASN A 104 4.34 8.90 -7.28
CA ASN A 104 3.75 10.17 -6.83
C ASN A 104 2.37 10.45 -7.47
N ILE A 105 1.77 9.46 -8.12
CA ILE A 105 0.48 9.55 -8.77
C ILE A 105 -0.52 8.90 -7.82
N GLY A 106 -1.48 9.69 -7.33
CA GLY A 106 -2.52 9.23 -6.43
C GLY A 106 -2.35 9.66 -4.98
N SER A 107 -2.82 8.80 -4.08
CA SER A 107 -2.91 9.07 -2.64
C SER A 107 -1.99 8.12 -1.88
N THR A 108 -0.83 8.61 -1.47
CA THR A 108 0.22 7.84 -0.81
C THR A 108 0.56 8.39 0.57
N LEU A 109 0.52 7.51 1.57
CA LEU A 109 1.15 7.70 2.88
C LEU A 109 2.47 6.93 2.87
N SER A 110 3.60 7.63 2.95
CA SER A 110 4.91 7.00 2.97
C SER A 110 5.65 7.26 4.27
N VAL A 111 6.43 6.26 4.70
CA VAL A 111 7.32 6.40 5.84
C VAL A 111 8.74 6.09 5.38
N ALA A 112 9.64 7.03 5.57
CA ALA A 112 11.07 6.82 5.38
C ALA A 112 11.72 6.35 6.69
N ALA A 113 12.77 5.56 6.60
CA ALA A 113 13.54 5.15 7.77
C ALA A 113 14.23 6.36 8.43
N ASP A 114 14.24 6.40 9.76
CA ASP A 114 15.06 7.33 10.53
C ASP A 114 16.55 6.94 10.51
N ALA A 115 17.38 7.70 11.23
CA ALA A 115 18.82 7.45 11.33
C ALA A 115 19.17 6.10 12.00
N GLN A 116 18.22 5.48 12.70
CA GLN A 116 18.35 4.19 13.35
C GLN A 116 17.78 3.05 12.49
N GLY A 117 17.22 3.36 11.32
CA GLY A 117 16.58 2.38 10.44
C GLY A 117 15.13 2.07 10.78
N ASN A 118 14.50 2.81 11.71
CA ASN A 118 13.12 2.58 12.07
C ASN A 118 12.18 3.27 11.08
N ALA A 119 11.12 2.57 10.67
CA ALA A 119 10.00 3.13 9.92
C ALA A 119 8.70 2.49 10.41
N ALA A 120 7.78 3.28 10.95
CA ALA A 120 6.52 2.77 11.46
C ALA A 120 5.32 3.56 10.94
N PHE A 121 4.38 2.87 10.31
CA PHE A 121 3.03 3.36 10.10
C PHE A 121 2.13 2.77 11.18
N GLN A 122 1.42 3.62 11.91
CA GLN A 122 0.47 3.18 12.92
C GLN A 122 -0.84 3.91 12.76
N GLN A 123 -1.92 3.17 12.55
CA GLN A 123 -3.25 3.73 12.72
C GLN A 123 -3.70 3.54 14.17
N VAL A 124 -4.24 4.59 14.77
CA VAL A 124 -4.71 4.64 16.15
C VAL A 124 -6.15 5.15 16.21
N GLY A 125 -6.93 4.67 17.18
CA GLY A 125 -8.35 5.01 17.26
C GLY A 125 -9.16 4.37 16.13
N ILE A 126 -10.24 5.02 15.69
CA ILE A 126 -11.03 4.61 14.53
C ILE A 126 -10.82 5.65 13.44
N SER A 127 -10.12 5.28 12.38
CA SER A 127 -9.91 6.14 11.20
C SER A 127 -10.77 5.66 10.04
N THR A 128 -11.40 6.59 9.33
CA THR A 128 -12.11 6.28 8.10
C THR A 128 -11.34 6.78 6.88
N ILE A 129 -11.37 5.99 5.80
CA ILE A 129 -10.91 6.44 4.48
C ILE A 129 -12.06 6.30 3.51
N SER A 130 -12.44 7.41 2.90
CA SER A 130 -13.60 7.48 2.01
C SER A 130 -13.28 8.21 0.72
N SER A 131 -14.10 7.91 -0.29
CA SER A 131 -14.04 8.56 -1.58
C SER A 131 -14.71 9.92 -1.59
N SER A 132 -14.08 10.92 -2.23
CA SER A 132 -14.62 12.27 -2.36
C SER A 132 -15.77 12.40 -3.37
N ASN A 133 -15.93 11.44 -4.28
CA ASN A 133 -16.92 11.51 -5.38
C ASN A 133 -17.86 10.29 -5.46
N GLY A 134 -17.78 9.38 -4.48
CA GLY A 134 -18.59 8.15 -4.45
C GLY A 134 -18.10 7.00 -5.34
N THR A 135 -16.97 7.15 -6.05
CA THR A 135 -16.30 6.01 -6.70
C THR A 135 -15.37 5.28 -5.72
N ILE A 136 -14.75 4.17 -6.12
CA ILE A 136 -13.72 3.53 -5.29
C ILE A 136 -12.49 4.44 -5.27
N ALA A 137 -12.02 4.80 -4.08
CA ALA A 137 -10.74 5.50 -3.91
C ALA A 137 -9.59 4.50 -3.81
N THR A 138 -8.35 4.90 -4.11
CA THR A 138 -7.17 4.06 -3.82
C THR A 138 -6.20 4.81 -2.91
N VAL A 139 -5.81 4.18 -1.81
CA VAL A 139 -4.76 4.69 -0.93
C VAL A 139 -3.62 3.69 -0.84
N ARG A 140 -2.40 4.17 -0.98
CA ARG A 140 -1.18 3.39 -0.79
C ARG A 140 -0.52 3.75 0.53
N ILE A 141 -0.16 2.75 1.32
CA ILE A 141 0.75 2.88 2.45
C ILE A 141 2.07 2.25 2.04
N SER A 142 3.16 3.02 2.09
CA SER A 142 4.48 2.57 1.60
C SER A 142 5.56 2.75 2.65
N LEU A 143 6.25 1.67 2.96
CA LEU A 143 7.40 1.63 3.87
C LEU A 143 8.70 1.32 3.11
N PRO A 144 9.88 1.56 3.72
CA PRO A 144 11.16 1.43 3.03
C PRO A 144 11.52 -0.02 2.71
N ALA A 145 12.55 -0.19 1.89
CA ALA A 145 12.98 -1.49 1.36
C ALA A 145 13.49 -2.48 2.44
N VAL A 146 13.89 -1.98 3.60
CA VAL A 146 14.47 -2.76 4.70
C VAL A 146 13.80 -2.35 5.99
N GLY A 147 13.24 -3.32 6.71
CA GLY A 147 12.59 -3.10 7.99
C GLY A 147 11.28 -2.33 7.88
N GLY A 148 10.68 -2.14 9.05
CA GLY A 148 9.50 -1.32 9.24
C GLY A 148 8.23 -2.09 9.57
N SER A 149 7.27 -1.39 10.18
CA SER A 149 6.04 -1.97 10.69
C SER A 149 4.83 -1.16 10.28
N ILE A 150 3.80 -1.86 9.80
CA ILE A 150 2.48 -1.29 9.53
C ILE A 150 1.51 -1.93 10.51
N VAL A 151 0.90 -1.11 11.35
CA VAL A 151 -0.13 -1.55 12.31
C VAL A 151 -1.44 -0.84 12.00
N LEU A 152 -2.47 -1.63 11.70
CA LEU A 152 -3.84 -1.15 11.49
C LEU A 152 -4.70 -1.49 12.72
N ASN A 153 -5.51 -0.55 13.18
CA ASN A 153 -6.32 -0.69 14.39
C ASN A 153 -7.77 -0.30 14.07
N ASP A 154 -8.50 -1.21 13.44
CA ASP A 154 -9.91 -1.02 13.04
C ASP A 154 -10.08 0.08 11.97
N LEU A 155 -9.22 0.07 10.95
CA LEU A 155 -9.36 0.96 9.80
C LEU A 155 -10.66 0.66 9.04
N VAL A 156 -11.50 1.68 8.81
CA VAL A 156 -12.78 1.53 8.10
C VAL A 156 -12.74 2.28 6.77
N ALA A 157 -12.68 1.55 5.66
CA ALA A 157 -12.58 2.12 4.32
C ALA A 157 -13.34 1.31 3.25
N PRO A 158 -14.66 1.11 3.41
CA PRO A 158 -15.43 0.21 2.55
C PRO A 158 -15.49 0.63 1.07
N SER A 159 -15.25 1.92 0.78
CA SER A 159 -15.18 2.47 -0.57
C SER A 159 -13.75 2.73 -1.05
N THR A 160 -12.76 2.08 -0.43
CA THR A 160 -11.34 2.30 -0.75
C THR A 160 -10.61 0.99 -1.02
N ASP A 161 -9.85 0.94 -2.12
CA ASP A 161 -8.79 -0.02 -2.36
C ASP A 161 -7.54 0.39 -1.56
N LEU A 162 -7.16 -0.42 -0.58
CA LEU A 162 -5.96 -0.22 0.21
C LEU A 162 -4.81 -1.05 -0.38
N ILE A 163 -3.70 -0.38 -0.68
CA ILE A 163 -2.46 -1.02 -1.11
C ILE A 163 -1.44 -0.85 0.00
N VAL A 164 -0.97 -1.97 0.55
CA VAL A 164 0.02 -1.98 1.62
C VAL A 164 1.34 -2.49 1.05
N PHE A 165 2.34 -1.61 0.95
CA PHE A 165 3.66 -1.92 0.43
C PHE A 165 4.69 -1.91 1.56
N ASN A 166 5.11 -3.10 2.00
CA ASN A 166 6.16 -3.29 3.00
C ASN A 166 7.10 -4.44 2.58
N PRO A 167 8.11 -4.16 1.75
CA PRO A 167 8.92 -5.18 1.08
C PRO A 167 9.74 -6.06 2.05
N ALA A 168 10.10 -5.56 3.23
CA ALA A 168 10.95 -6.29 4.18
C ALA A 168 10.59 -6.04 5.67
N GLY A 169 9.31 -5.87 5.96
CA GLY A 169 8.82 -5.59 7.32
C GLY A 169 7.61 -6.43 7.73
N THR A 170 6.95 -6.01 8.80
CA THR A 170 5.72 -6.64 9.32
C THR A 170 4.49 -5.82 8.98
N ILE A 171 3.38 -6.49 8.69
CA ILE A 171 2.07 -5.86 8.55
C ILE A 171 1.11 -6.58 9.50
N ALA A 172 0.44 -5.87 10.40
CA ALA A 172 -0.49 -6.47 11.35
C ALA A 172 -1.71 -5.59 11.57
N GLY A 173 -2.81 -6.21 12.02
CA GLY A 173 -3.96 -5.46 12.52
C GLY A 173 -5.31 -5.85 11.93
N ASN A 174 -6.29 -4.96 12.09
CA ASN A 174 -7.65 -5.12 11.57
C ASN A 174 -8.00 -3.99 10.61
N ALA A 175 -8.60 -4.33 9.46
CA ALA A 175 -9.10 -3.37 8.48
C ALA A 175 -10.34 -3.90 7.74
N SER A 176 -11.31 -3.02 7.51
CA SER A 176 -12.47 -3.25 6.65
C SER A 176 -12.37 -2.35 5.42
N VAL A 177 -11.89 -2.88 4.29
CA VAL A 177 -11.58 -2.11 3.08
C VAL A 177 -12.45 -2.55 1.90
N GLY A 178 -12.59 -1.72 0.86
CA GLY A 178 -13.26 -2.10 -0.39
C GLY A 178 -12.47 -3.13 -1.20
N GLY A 179 -11.14 -3.00 -1.21
CA GLY A 179 -10.20 -3.96 -1.77
C GLY A 179 -8.87 -3.90 -1.04
N LEU A 180 -8.13 -5.01 -1.03
CA LEU A 180 -6.83 -5.11 -0.36
C LEU A 180 -5.78 -5.71 -1.30
N VAL A 181 -4.67 -4.99 -1.47
CA VAL A 181 -3.47 -5.52 -2.11
C VAL A 181 -2.32 -5.42 -1.13
N VAL A 182 -1.66 -6.55 -0.90
CA VAL A 182 -0.49 -6.63 -0.04
C VAL A 182 0.73 -6.90 -0.91
N VAL A 183 1.73 -6.04 -0.79
CA VAL A 183 2.98 -6.12 -1.55
C VAL A 183 4.14 -6.17 -0.55
N GLY A 184 4.73 -7.34 -0.37
CA GLY A 184 5.83 -7.51 0.58
C GLY A 184 6.54 -8.85 0.43
N ARG A 185 7.81 -8.92 0.84
CA ARG A 185 8.59 -10.16 1.05
C ARG A 185 9.19 -10.24 2.47
N GLY A 186 8.71 -9.40 3.38
CA GLY A 186 9.12 -9.30 4.78
C GLY A 186 8.66 -10.47 5.66
N SER A 187 8.89 -10.30 6.96
CA SER A 187 8.80 -11.33 8.00
C SER A 187 7.39 -11.85 8.31
N GLY A 188 6.36 -11.27 7.70
CA GLY A 188 5.01 -11.81 7.69
C GLY A 188 3.92 -10.75 7.73
N THR A 189 2.69 -11.19 7.47
CA THR A 189 1.49 -10.38 7.61
C THR A 189 0.47 -11.11 8.46
N ASP A 190 -0.11 -10.40 9.42
CA ASP A 190 -1.20 -10.88 10.27
C ASP A 190 -2.34 -9.86 10.23
N LEU A 191 -3.03 -9.84 9.09
CA LEU A 191 -4.18 -8.96 8.88
C LEU A 191 -5.48 -9.71 9.19
N SER A 192 -6.45 -8.98 9.72
CA SER A 192 -7.82 -9.45 9.92
C SER A 192 -8.82 -8.42 9.42
N GLY A 193 -10.08 -8.83 9.27
CA GLY A 193 -11.19 -7.94 8.90
C GLY A 193 -11.94 -8.37 7.64
N SER A 194 -12.37 -7.39 6.84
CA SER A 194 -13.20 -7.61 5.65
C SER A 194 -12.65 -6.90 4.42
N VAL A 195 -12.86 -7.52 3.26
CA VAL A 195 -12.51 -6.98 1.95
C VAL A 195 -13.78 -6.99 1.08
N GLY A 196 -14.25 -5.81 0.70
CA GLY A 196 -15.56 -5.60 0.11
C GLY A 196 -16.67 -5.94 1.11
N THR A 197 -17.64 -6.75 0.67
CA THR A 197 -18.71 -7.28 1.54
C THR A 197 -18.35 -8.62 2.18
N ILE A 198 -17.14 -9.12 1.95
CA ILE A 198 -16.70 -10.45 2.37
C ILE A 198 -15.85 -10.30 3.64
N GLY A 199 -16.33 -10.85 4.75
CA GLY A 199 -15.58 -10.97 6.00
C GLY A 199 -14.96 -12.35 6.19
N ASN A 200 -14.21 -12.50 7.29
CA ASN A 200 -13.63 -13.77 7.74
C ASN A 200 -12.67 -14.39 6.70
N GLN A 201 -12.44 -15.69 6.81
CA GLN A 201 -11.50 -16.46 5.98
C GLN A 201 -11.75 -16.30 4.46
N ASN A 202 -12.97 -15.99 4.05
CA ASN A 202 -13.34 -15.81 2.64
C ASN A 202 -12.73 -14.53 2.04
N ALA A 203 -12.48 -13.49 2.84
CA ALA A 203 -11.86 -12.23 2.38
C ALA A 203 -10.42 -12.43 1.87
N THR A 204 -9.78 -13.55 2.23
CA THR A 204 -8.43 -13.90 1.79
C THR A 204 -8.35 -14.17 0.29
N THR A 205 -9.45 -14.63 -0.32
CA THR A 205 -9.51 -14.96 -1.76
C THR A 205 -9.58 -13.73 -2.65
N THR A 206 -10.03 -12.59 -2.11
CA THR A 206 -10.09 -11.29 -2.80
C THR A 206 -8.86 -10.42 -2.53
N THR A 207 -7.98 -10.86 -1.63
CA THR A 207 -6.71 -10.19 -1.35
C THR A 207 -5.65 -10.67 -2.34
N THR A 208 -5.01 -9.73 -3.04
CA THR A 208 -3.95 -10.05 -3.99
C THR A 208 -2.59 -9.87 -3.34
N SER A 209 -1.75 -10.91 -3.40
CA SER A 209 -0.31 -10.82 -3.10
C SER A 209 0.50 -10.78 -4.40
N LEU A 210 1.41 -9.83 -4.53
CA LEU A 210 2.34 -9.75 -5.67
C LEU A 210 3.65 -10.51 -5.46
N SER A 211 3.88 -11.05 -4.26
CA SER A 211 5.08 -11.85 -3.91
C SER A 211 4.89 -13.37 -4.10
N GLY A 212 3.67 -13.81 -4.43
CA GLY A 212 3.29 -15.22 -4.45
C GLY A 212 2.72 -15.68 -3.10
N PRO A 213 2.19 -16.90 -3.01
CA PRO A 213 1.65 -17.45 -1.77
C PRO A 213 2.81 -17.80 -0.83
N GLU A 214 3.07 -16.94 0.15
CA GLU A 214 4.01 -17.21 1.22
C GLU A 214 3.25 -17.58 2.52
N SER A 215 3.70 -18.61 3.22
CA SER A 215 3.03 -19.13 4.44
C SER A 215 2.98 -18.14 5.61
N LEU A 216 3.80 -17.09 5.52
CA LEU A 216 3.89 -15.99 6.48
C LEU A 216 2.93 -14.84 6.16
N TYR A 217 2.35 -14.79 4.96
CA TYR A 217 1.44 -13.73 4.54
C TYR A 217 0.00 -14.17 4.78
N ARG A 218 -0.56 -13.80 5.93
CA ARG A 218 -1.90 -14.20 6.33
C ARG A 218 -2.88 -13.02 6.35
N ALA A 219 -4.10 -13.32 5.91
CA ALA A 219 -5.30 -12.52 6.15
C ALA A 219 -6.36 -13.45 6.77
N ASN A 220 -7.02 -13.03 7.85
CA ASN A 220 -8.02 -13.81 8.57
C ASN A 220 -7.57 -15.26 8.89
N ALA A 221 -6.33 -15.40 9.36
CA ALA A 221 -5.63 -16.66 9.67
C ALA A 221 -5.30 -17.57 8.46
N CYS A 222 -5.61 -17.15 7.23
CA CYS A 222 -5.39 -17.90 5.98
C CYS A 222 -4.26 -17.28 5.16
N SER A 223 -3.45 -18.09 4.46
CA SER A 223 -2.45 -17.54 3.54
C SER A 223 -3.11 -16.78 2.39
N ILE A 224 -2.64 -15.56 2.10
CA ILE A 224 -3.14 -14.72 1.00
C ILE A 224 -2.95 -15.46 -0.34
N GLY A 225 -4.02 -15.54 -1.13
CA GLY A 225 -4.03 -16.27 -2.40
C GLY A 225 -4.23 -17.79 -2.30
N ALA A 226 -4.45 -18.34 -1.09
CA ALA A 226 -4.84 -19.73 -0.95
C ALA A 226 -6.26 -19.97 -1.50
N VAL A 227 -6.41 -20.98 -2.36
CA VAL A 227 -7.72 -21.37 -2.95
C VAL A 227 -8.65 -22.00 -1.90
N THR A 228 -8.07 -22.64 -0.88
CA THR A 228 -8.79 -23.23 0.25
C THR A 228 -8.15 -22.80 1.55
N CYS A 229 -8.96 -22.27 2.46
CA CYS A 229 -8.56 -22.05 3.85
C CYS A 229 -9.23 -23.10 4.73
N LEU A 230 -8.50 -24.18 5.02
CA LEU A 230 -8.89 -25.14 6.04
C LEU A 230 -8.06 -24.85 7.28
N LEU A 231 -8.70 -24.30 8.32
CA LEU A 231 -8.12 -24.26 9.66
C LEU A 231 -8.08 -25.70 10.20
N GLY A 232 -7.06 -26.47 9.81
CA GLY A 232 -6.71 -27.69 10.52
C GLY A 232 -6.12 -27.33 11.89
N PRO A 233 -6.42 -28.09 12.96
CA PRO A 233 -5.68 -27.93 14.22
C PRO A 233 -4.19 -28.18 13.95
N VAL A 234 -3.32 -27.29 14.45
CA VAL A 234 -1.86 -27.30 14.23
C VAL A 234 -1.15 -28.53 14.86
N SER A 235 -1.88 -29.56 15.28
CA SER A 235 -1.38 -30.68 16.07
C SER A 235 -1.09 -31.96 15.29
N GLN A 236 -1.04 -31.95 13.96
CA GLN A 236 -0.58 -33.12 13.19
C GLN A 236 0.46 -32.75 12.14
N LEU A 237 1.63 -32.30 12.62
CA LEU A 237 2.87 -32.66 11.93
C LEU A 237 2.99 -34.18 12.04
N ILE A 238 2.57 -34.90 11.00
CA ILE A 238 2.93 -36.31 10.84
C ILE A 238 4.47 -36.32 10.82
N PRO A 239 5.16 -37.03 11.73
CA PRO A 239 6.61 -37.16 11.64
C PRO A 239 6.93 -37.75 10.27
N LEU A 240 7.81 -37.10 9.52
CA LEU A 240 8.42 -37.70 8.33
C LEU A 240 9.07 -39.00 8.79
N VAL A 241 8.45 -40.13 8.47
CA VAL A 241 9.07 -41.45 8.63
C VAL A 241 10.28 -41.45 7.71
N PRO A 242 11.51 -41.54 8.24
CA PRO A 242 12.69 -41.64 7.39
C PRO A 242 12.58 -42.94 6.58
N GLY A 243 12.40 -42.82 5.27
CA GLY A 243 12.34 -43.98 4.35
C GLY A 243 11.08 -44.11 3.48
N ALA A 244 10.12 -43.19 3.54
CA ALA A 244 9.03 -43.18 2.56
C ALA A 244 9.54 -42.68 1.20
N THR A 245 9.80 -43.61 0.28
CA THR A 245 10.06 -43.31 -1.14
C THR A 245 8.81 -42.71 -1.76
N LEU A 246 8.93 -41.48 -2.28
CA LEU A 246 7.89 -40.83 -3.08
C LEU A 246 7.54 -41.72 -4.29
N PRO A 247 6.25 -41.96 -4.59
CA PRO A 247 5.88 -42.59 -5.85
C PRO A 247 6.33 -41.67 -7.00
N ALA A 248 7.04 -42.25 -7.96
CA ALA A 248 7.47 -41.55 -9.16
C ALA A 248 6.26 -40.88 -9.82
N ALA A 249 6.38 -39.57 -10.08
CA ALA A 249 5.43 -38.83 -10.87
C ALA A 249 5.37 -39.46 -12.27
N SER A 250 4.31 -40.24 -12.50
CA SER A 250 3.94 -40.74 -13.82
C SER A 250 2.97 -39.75 -14.46
N LEU A 251 3.18 -39.51 -15.76
CA LEU A 251 2.36 -38.77 -16.72
C LEU A 251 2.71 -37.28 -16.90
N LEU A 252 3.78 -37.07 -17.68
CA LEU A 252 3.79 -36.02 -18.71
C LEU A 252 2.72 -36.37 -19.76
N PRO A 253 1.76 -35.50 -20.09
CA PRO A 253 1.02 -35.60 -21.33
C PRO A 253 1.89 -35.15 -22.51
N ASP A 254 1.65 -35.83 -23.64
CA ASP A 254 2.34 -35.79 -24.93
C ASP A 254 2.93 -34.45 -25.41
N GLU A 255 4.04 -34.59 -26.11
CA GLU A 255 4.66 -33.63 -27.02
C GLU A 255 3.64 -32.79 -27.80
N ILE A 256 3.66 -31.48 -27.56
CA ILE A 256 3.19 -30.51 -28.56
C ILE A 256 4.32 -30.36 -29.58
N GLU A 257 4.17 -31.04 -30.71
CA GLU A 257 5.03 -30.89 -31.89
C GLU A 257 4.83 -29.48 -32.49
N ILE A 258 5.66 -28.51 -32.09
CA ILE A 258 5.69 -27.17 -32.71
C ILE A 258 6.36 -27.30 -34.08
N ARG A 259 5.56 -27.51 -35.13
CA ARG A 259 6.01 -27.34 -36.52
C ARG A 259 6.30 -25.86 -36.79
N LEU A 260 7.58 -25.49 -36.70
CA LEU A 260 8.05 -24.22 -37.22
C LEU A 260 7.93 -24.21 -38.77
N PRO A 261 7.30 -23.19 -39.37
CA PRO A 261 7.26 -23.06 -40.82
C PRO A 261 8.69 -22.87 -41.38
N ARG A 262 9.03 -23.66 -42.41
CA ARG A 262 10.31 -23.55 -43.12
C ARG A 262 10.41 -22.16 -43.78
N PRO A 263 11.55 -21.46 -43.67
CA PRO A 263 11.78 -20.26 -44.47
C PRO A 263 11.92 -20.64 -45.94
N ASP A 264 11.05 -20.07 -46.77
CA ASP A 264 11.13 -20.16 -48.23
C ASP A 264 12.43 -19.52 -48.72
N ARG A 265 13.41 -20.35 -49.10
CA ARG A 265 14.54 -19.93 -49.94
C ARG A 265 14.06 -19.75 -51.37
N ARG A 266 13.51 -18.58 -51.69
CA ARG A 266 13.50 -18.11 -53.09
C ARG A 266 14.73 -17.28 -53.37
N ALA A 267 15.66 -17.91 -54.07
CA ALA A 267 16.73 -17.26 -54.80
C ALA A 267 16.16 -16.64 -56.10
N SER A 268 16.49 -15.38 -56.36
CA SER A 268 16.67 -14.82 -57.69
C SER A 268 17.97 -14.00 -57.63
N ARG A 269 19.10 -14.44 -58.21
CA ARG A 269 19.48 -14.23 -59.63
C ARG A 269 18.83 -12.94 -60.15
N GLY A 270 19.50 -11.80 -60.24
CA GLY A 270 20.75 -11.57 -60.94
C GLY A 270 20.44 -11.23 -62.40
N SER A 271 20.58 -9.97 -62.78
CA SER A 271 20.87 -9.57 -64.17
C SER A 271 21.48 -8.17 -64.18
N ASP A 272 22.67 -8.11 -64.73
CA ASP A 272 23.32 -6.91 -65.27
C ASP A 272 22.42 -6.21 -66.31
N ILE A 273 22.41 -4.87 -66.28
CA ILE A 273 22.89 -3.91 -67.31
C ILE A 273 23.05 -2.56 -66.61
#